data_AF-A0A961CDB2-F1
#
_entry.id   AF-A0A961CDB2-F1
#
_cell.length_a   1.000
_cell.length_b   1.000
_cell.length_c   1.000
_cell.angle_alpha   90.00
_cell.angle_beta   90.00
_cell.angle_gamma   90.00
#
_symmetry.space_group_name_H-M   'P 1'
#
loop_
_entity.id
_entity.type
_entity.pdbx_description
1 polymer ?
#
loop_
_entity_poly.entity_id
_entity_poly.type
_entity_poly.pdbx_seq_one_letter_code
_entity_poly.pdbx_strand_id
1 'polypeptide(L)'
;RAWLLDQLDTSAARWRALGNSYNFGMWRLDDLDDGTRPLPPGVHQNEGIYAPNEAWDDYWAERKAILEHLAANGIDNTVSLSGHTHIWIASALSPDPDDVSSPLVGYDFTCGSLTSDPDVIGQAVGNGSTPQDAYAFYRNVSEKSREINPWQAYVNFHNFGYGVATFTRDELVVEYKAIDVHDDGADPTLLARFVLPSGDPCAMSVEYFDEPLYNGATAAPTPVPHLPWQAPCQAVQPPTTTTTADTTTTTAAPGGTAAQPVTANPSFTG
;
A
#
# COMPACT_ATOMS: atom_id res chain seq x y z
N ARG A 1 -5.62 4.17 -22.83
CA ARG A 1 -4.79 5.04 -21.96
C ARG A 1 -5.18 6.52 -22.03
N ALA A 2 -5.02 7.23 -23.16
CA ALA A 2 -5.17 8.71 -23.20
C ALA A 2 -6.48 9.25 -22.58
N TRP A 3 -7.62 8.63 -22.90
CA TRP A 3 -8.91 8.99 -22.28
C TRP A 3 -8.89 8.88 -20.74
N LEU A 4 -8.30 7.82 -20.18
CA LEU A 4 -8.23 7.62 -18.74
C LEU A 4 -7.40 8.72 -18.08
N LEU A 5 -6.23 9.04 -18.63
CA LEU A 5 -5.36 10.09 -18.10
C LEU A 5 -6.05 11.46 -18.14
N ASP A 6 -6.72 11.78 -19.24
CA ASP A 6 -7.52 13.00 -19.37
C ASP A 6 -8.66 13.08 -18.32
N GLN A 7 -9.35 11.97 -18.05
CA GLN A 7 -10.37 11.94 -16.99
C GLN A 7 -9.77 12.12 -15.59
N LEU A 8 -8.59 11.54 -15.32
CA LEU A 8 -7.88 11.72 -14.05
C LEU A 8 -7.49 13.19 -13.83
N ASP A 9 -6.98 13.84 -14.88
CA ASP A 9 -6.55 15.25 -14.87
C ASP A 9 -7.72 16.22 -14.71
N THR A 10 -8.81 15.99 -15.44
CA THR A 10 -9.91 16.96 -15.56
C THR A 10 -11.01 16.77 -14.54
N SER A 11 -11.04 15.64 -13.82
CA SER A 11 -12.06 15.38 -12.80
C SER A 11 -11.97 16.38 -11.64
N ALA A 12 -13.10 17.04 -11.35
CA ALA A 12 -13.28 17.87 -10.15
C ALA A 12 -13.86 17.09 -8.95
N ALA A 13 -14.02 15.77 -9.08
CA ALA A 13 -14.50 14.92 -8.00
C ALA A 13 -13.46 14.85 -6.87
N ARG A 14 -13.94 14.66 -5.64
CA ARG A 14 -13.06 14.46 -4.48
C ARG A 14 -12.27 13.16 -4.60
N TRP A 15 -12.90 12.10 -5.08
CA TRP A 15 -12.32 10.77 -5.24
C TRP A 15 -12.28 10.37 -6.71
N ARG A 16 -11.23 9.64 -7.09
CA ARG A 16 -11.05 9.03 -8.40
C ARG A 16 -11.02 7.51 -8.22
N ALA A 17 -12.14 6.86 -8.51
CA ALA A 17 -12.26 5.41 -8.40
C ALA A 17 -12.06 4.75 -9.77
N LEU A 18 -11.01 3.92 -9.88
CA LEU A 18 -10.71 3.08 -11.03
C LEU A 18 -11.38 1.72 -10.83
N GLY A 19 -12.64 1.61 -11.25
CA GLY A 19 -13.33 0.32 -11.32
C GLY A 19 -12.74 -0.50 -12.47
N ASN A 20 -12.10 -1.62 -12.16
CA ASN A 20 -11.52 -2.50 -13.17
C ASN A 20 -11.56 -3.98 -12.73
N SER A 21 -11.28 -4.91 -13.64
CA SER A 21 -11.48 -6.32 -13.35
C SER A 21 -10.36 -6.94 -12.50
N TYR A 22 -9.12 -6.46 -12.63
CA TYR A 22 -7.92 -7.14 -12.14
C TYR A 22 -7.23 -6.34 -11.03
N ASN A 23 -6.54 -7.00 -10.11
CA ASN A 23 -5.73 -6.28 -9.11
C ASN A 23 -4.73 -5.36 -9.81
N PHE A 24 -4.74 -4.10 -9.41
CA PHE A 24 -3.83 -3.08 -9.91
C PHE A 24 -2.50 -3.10 -9.15
N GLY A 25 -2.56 -3.38 -7.85
CA GLY A 25 -1.40 -3.54 -6.99
C GLY A 25 -0.54 -4.72 -7.44
N MET A 26 0.78 -4.54 -7.33
CA MET A 26 1.77 -5.54 -7.68
C MET A 26 1.68 -6.77 -6.75
N TRP A 27 1.77 -7.98 -7.31
CA TRP A 27 1.77 -9.22 -6.52
C TRP A 27 2.88 -10.19 -6.94
N ARG A 28 3.99 -10.14 -6.20
CA ARG A 28 5.13 -11.06 -6.32
C ARG A 28 4.95 -12.30 -5.43
N LEU A 29 5.29 -13.46 -5.97
CA LEU A 29 5.50 -14.71 -5.24
C LEU A 29 6.97 -14.89 -4.81
N ASP A 30 7.89 -14.23 -5.51
CA ASP A 30 9.31 -14.17 -5.15
C ASP A 30 9.88 -12.83 -5.60
N ASP A 31 10.72 -12.21 -4.77
CA ASP A 31 11.42 -10.98 -5.09
C ASP A 31 12.82 -11.33 -5.61
N LEU A 32 13.11 -10.99 -6.87
CA LEU A 32 14.40 -11.28 -7.49
C LEU A 32 15.35 -10.08 -7.45
N ASP A 33 14.88 -8.93 -6.95
CA ASP A 33 15.60 -7.66 -6.80
C ASP A 33 16.11 -7.44 -5.36
N ASP A 34 16.27 -8.51 -4.57
CA ASP A 34 16.68 -8.49 -3.16
C ASP A 34 18.11 -7.98 -2.87
N GLY A 35 18.78 -7.41 -3.88
CA GLY A 35 20.15 -6.92 -3.82
C GLY A 35 21.21 -8.03 -3.77
N THR A 36 20.83 -9.31 -3.79
CA THR A 36 21.77 -10.44 -3.84
C THR A 36 22.21 -10.79 -5.25
N ARG A 37 21.51 -10.26 -6.27
CA ARG A 37 21.77 -10.50 -7.68
C ARG A 37 22.11 -9.18 -8.39
N PRO A 38 23.26 -9.07 -9.08
CA PRO A 38 23.57 -7.88 -9.86
C PRO A 38 22.65 -7.80 -11.06
N LEU A 39 21.86 -6.74 -11.17
CA LEU A 39 20.99 -6.47 -12.31
C LEU A 39 21.81 -6.01 -13.52
N PRO A 40 21.80 -6.74 -14.65
CA PRO A 40 22.39 -6.26 -15.89
C PRO A 40 21.78 -4.92 -16.34
N PRO A 41 22.55 -4.06 -17.01
CA PRO A 41 22.00 -2.83 -17.59
C PRO A 41 20.85 -3.13 -18.57
N GLY A 42 19.73 -2.43 -18.41
CA GLY A 42 18.54 -2.57 -19.27
C GLY A 42 17.51 -3.59 -18.79
N VAL A 43 17.72 -4.18 -17.62
CA VAL A 43 16.70 -4.98 -16.93
C VAL A 43 15.59 -4.10 -16.36
N HIS A 44 14.35 -4.61 -16.39
CA HIS A 44 13.18 -3.94 -15.83
C HIS A 44 13.30 -3.86 -14.31
N GLN A 45 12.99 -2.71 -13.72
CA GLN A 45 12.89 -2.58 -12.26
C GLN A 45 11.78 -3.51 -11.74
N ASN A 46 11.88 -3.88 -10.46
CA ASN A 46 10.92 -4.75 -9.78
C ASN A 46 10.94 -6.18 -10.38
N GLU A 47 12.10 -6.79 -10.61
CA GLU A 47 12.15 -8.19 -11.03
C GLU A 47 11.55 -9.10 -9.95
N GLY A 48 10.80 -10.11 -10.40
CA GLY A 48 10.06 -10.98 -9.50
C GLY A 48 9.53 -12.21 -10.22
N ILE A 49 9.17 -13.24 -9.46
CA ILE A 49 8.20 -14.24 -9.92
C ILE A 49 6.83 -13.70 -9.53
N TYR A 50 6.00 -13.40 -10.52
CA TYR A 50 4.68 -12.81 -10.31
C TYR A 50 3.59 -13.87 -10.20
N ALA A 51 2.53 -13.56 -9.46
CA ALA A 51 1.36 -14.42 -9.39
C ALA A 51 0.72 -14.53 -10.80
N PRO A 52 0.52 -15.74 -11.34
CA PRO A 52 -0.01 -15.91 -12.70
C PRO A 52 -1.53 -15.74 -12.69
N ASN A 53 -2.00 -14.50 -12.69
CA ASN A 53 -3.42 -14.16 -12.53
C ASN A 53 -3.95 -13.18 -13.59
N GLU A 54 -3.25 -13.06 -14.72
CA GLU A 54 -3.65 -12.24 -15.88
C GLU A 54 -3.86 -10.74 -15.55
N ALA A 55 -3.27 -10.26 -14.45
CA ALA A 55 -3.52 -8.93 -13.93
C ALA A 55 -2.53 -7.87 -14.46
N TRP A 56 -2.48 -6.72 -13.80
CA TRP A 56 -1.66 -5.58 -14.23
C TRP A 56 -0.14 -5.82 -14.17
N ASP A 57 0.30 -6.90 -13.51
CA ASP A 57 1.69 -7.36 -13.55
C ASP A 57 2.13 -7.76 -14.97
N ASP A 58 1.23 -8.30 -15.79
CA ASP A 58 1.51 -8.61 -17.21
C ASP A 58 1.58 -7.36 -18.11
N TYR A 59 1.16 -6.21 -17.57
CA TYR A 59 1.09 -4.91 -18.26
C TYR A 59 1.87 -3.83 -17.52
N TRP A 60 3.00 -4.21 -16.91
CA TRP A 60 3.81 -3.38 -16.02
C TRP A 60 4.08 -1.97 -16.56
N ALA A 61 4.38 -1.83 -17.85
CA ALA A 61 4.70 -0.54 -18.47
C ALA A 61 3.49 0.42 -18.47
N GLU A 62 2.28 -0.11 -18.69
CA GLU A 62 1.05 0.67 -18.65
C GLU A 62 0.64 1.00 -17.21
N ARG A 63 0.79 0.06 -16.26
CA ARG A 63 0.59 0.32 -14.83
C ARG A 63 1.51 1.44 -14.36
N LYS A 64 2.81 1.33 -14.64
CA LYS A 64 3.84 2.31 -14.27
C LYS A 64 3.52 3.68 -14.85
N ALA A 65 3.18 3.76 -16.14
CA ALA A 65 2.80 5.02 -16.78
C ALA A 65 1.59 5.70 -16.14
N ILE A 66 0.58 4.94 -15.67
CA ILE A 66 -0.57 5.50 -14.96
C ILE A 66 -0.14 6.01 -13.58
N LEU A 67 0.62 5.22 -12.82
CA LEU A 67 1.08 5.60 -11.47
C LEU A 67 2.02 6.82 -11.51
N GLU A 68 2.95 6.86 -12.46
CA GLU A 68 3.83 8.01 -12.70
C GLU A 68 3.03 9.25 -13.08
N HIS A 69 1.96 9.11 -13.88
CA HIS A 69 1.09 10.23 -14.23
C HIS A 69 0.36 10.78 -13.00
N LEU A 70 -0.15 9.92 -12.11
CA LEU A 70 -0.75 10.36 -10.85
C LEU A 70 0.25 11.13 -9.99
N ALA A 71 1.46 10.58 -9.83
CA ALA A 71 2.54 11.21 -9.06
C ALA A 71 2.95 12.58 -9.64
N ALA A 72 3.22 12.63 -10.95
CA ALA A 72 3.74 13.82 -11.62
C ALA A 72 2.75 15.00 -11.62
N ASN A 73 1.44 14.71 -11.61
CA ASN A 73 0.39 15.73 -11.64
C ASN A 73 -0.21 16.01 -10.26
N GLY A 74 0.30 15.39 -9.19
CA GLY A 74 -0.22 15.57 -7.82
C GLY A 74 -1.69 15.14 -7.69
N ILE A 75 -2.09 14.09 -8.42
CA ILE A 75 -3.46 13.59 -8.41
C ILE A 75 -3.63 12.70 -7.19
N ASP A 76 -4.37 13.21 -6.21
CA ASP A 76 -4.66 12.52 -4.95
C ASP A 76 -6.01 11.77 -5.00
N ASN A 77 -6.34 11.11 -3.88
CA ASN A 77 -7.62 10.44 -3.66
C ASN A 77 -7.98 9.42 -4.75
N THR A 78 -6.97 8.73 -5.27
CA THR A 78 -7.14 7.71 -6.30
C THR A 78 -7.18 6.32 -5.67
N VAL A 79 -8.19 5.54 -6.02
CA VAL A 79 -8.33 4.15 -5.59
C VAL A 79 -8.68 3.25 -6.76
N SER A 80 -8.11 2.06 -6.79
CA SER A 80 -8.52 0.97 -7.66
C SER A 80 -9.45 0.04 -6.89
N LEU A 81 -10.56 -0.35 -7.53
CA LEU A 81 -11.51 -1.32 -7.01
C LEU A 81 -11.61 -2.46 -8.01
N SER A 82 -11.23 -3.66 -7.57
CA SER A 82 -11.03 -4.82 -8.45
C SER A 82 -11.55 -6.13 -7.87
N GLY A 83 -11.54 -7.18 -8.69
CA GLY A 83 -11.90 -8.55 -8.31
C GLY A 83 -11.03 -9.55 -9.07
N HIS A 84 -11.66 -10.51 -9.75
CA HIS A 84 -11.04 -11.55 -10.60
C HIS A 84 -10.18 -12.59 -9.88
N THR A 85 -9.30 -12.18 -8.98
CA THR A 85 -8.34 -13.07 -8.32
C THR A 85 -8.98 -14.08 -7.36
N HIS A 86 -10.24 -13.84 -6.98
CA HIS A 86 -10.96 -14.55 -5.91
C HIS A 86 -10.25 -14.49 -4.55
N ILE A 87 -9.33 -13.53 -4.39
CA ILE A 87 -8.47 -13.36 -3.25
C ILE A 87 -8.60 -11.93 -2.77
N TRP A 88 -8.75 -11.74 -1.48
CA TRP A 88 -8.75 -10.41 -0.89
C TRP A 88 -7.34 -9.86 -0.90
N ILE A 89 -7.15 -8.70 -1.52
CA ILE A 89 -5.88 -7.99 -1.49
C ILE A 89 -6.17 -6.51 -1.24
N ALA A 90 -5.45 -5.89 -0.32
CA ALA A 90 -5.39 -4.44 -0.22
C ALA A 90 -3.92 -4.02 -0.36
N SER A 91 -3.62 -3.14 -1.32
CA SER A 91 -2.25 -2.76 -1.67
C SER A 91 -2.09 -1.26 -1.76
N ALA A 92 -1.03 -0.73 -1.16
CA ALA A 92 -0.51 0.59 -1.45
C ALA A 92 0.00 0.66 -2.91
N LEU A 93 -0.21 1.80 -3.57
CA LEU A 93 0.18 2.02 -4.97
C LEU A 93 1.26 3.10 -5.06
N SER A 94 2.40 2.74 -5.65
CA SER A 94 3.55 3.62 -5.89
C SER A 94 4.10 3.35 -7.30
N PRO A 95 4.57 4.37 -8.05
CA PRO A 95 5.24 4.18 -9.34
C PRO A 95 6.37 3.16 -9.31
N ASP A 96 7.15 3.15 -8.23
CA ASP A 96 8.16 2.15 -7.91
C ASP A 96 8.01 1.75 -6.42
N PRO A 97 7.50 0.55 -6.12
CA PRO A 97 7.28 0.14 -4.73
C PRO A 97 8.56 -0.35 -4.03
N ASP A 98 9.66 -0.60 -4.75
CA ASP A 98 10.95 -0.97 -4.16
C ASP A 98 11.82 0.28 -3.84
N ASP A 99 11.54 1.40 -4.50
CA ASP A 99 12.15 2.70 -4.15
C ASP A 99 11.37 3.39 -3.03
N VAL A 100 11.98 3.45 -1.85
CA VAL A 100 11.41 4.12 -0.68
C VAL A 100 11.08 5.59 -0.93
N SER A 101 11.77 6.26 -1.86
CA SER A 101 11.53 7.67 -2.21
C SER A 101 10.35 7.87 -3.16
N SER A 102 9.86 6.80 -3.78
CA SER A 102 8.71 6.86 -4.68
C SER A 102 7.43 7.18 -3.88
N PRO A 103 6.62 8.14 -4.34
CA PRO A 103 5.46 8.58 -3.58
C PRO A 103 4.33 7.55 -3.63
N LEU A 104 3.64 7.40 -2.51
CA LEU A 104 2.37 6.71 -2.44
C LEU A 104 1.29 7.56 -3.14
N VAL A 105 0.65 7.02 -4.18
CA VAL A 105 -0.34 7.73 -5.01
C VAL A 105 -1.78 7.25 -4.81
N GLY A 106 -1.97 6.15 -4.08
CA GLY A 106 -3.31 5.60 -3.85
C GLY A 106 -3.27 4.18 -3.33
N TYR A 107 -4.42 3.51 -3.45
CA TYR A 107 -4.64 2.15 -2.98
C TYR A 107 -5.42 1.30 -3.99
N ASP A 108 -5.12 0.01 -4.04
CA ASP A 108 -5.91 -0.99 -4.72
C ASP A 108 -6.62 -1.88 -3.70
N PHE A 109 -7.93 -2.00 -3.84
CA PHE A 109 -8.78 -2.87 -3.04
C PHE A 109 -9.38 -3.94 -3.95
N THR A 110 -8.75 -5.12 -3.94
CA THR A 110 -9.21 -6.31 -4.63
C THR A 110 -10.14 -7.12 -3.73
N CYS A 111 -11.37 -7.27 -4.18
CA CYS A 111 -12.39 -8.05 -3.51
C CYS A 111 -12.15 -9.56 -3.73
N GLY A 112 -12.48 -10.36 -2.71
CA GLY A 112 -12.60 -11.81 -2.84
C GLY A 112 -13.78 -12.20 -3.74
N SER A 113 -14.02 -13.50 -3.86
CA SER A 113 -15.14 -14.03 -4.65
C SER A 113 -16.37 -14.30 -3.80
N LEU A 114 -17.55 -14.14 -4.41
CA LEU A 114 -18.79 -14.58 -3.78
C LEU A 114 -18.93 -16.09 -3.76
N THR A 115 -18.61 -16.79 -4.86
CA THR A 115 -18.81 -18.26 -4.97
C THR A 115 -17.80 -18.96 -5.88
N SER A 116 -16.87 -18.21 -6.48
CA SER A 116 -15.89 -18.74 -7.43
C SER A 116 -14.60 -19.15 -6.72
N ASP A 117 -13.87 -20.11 -7.30
CA ASP A 117 -12.73 -20.86 -6.74
C ASP A 117 -13.08 -22.00 -5.78
N PRO A 118 -12.22 -23.03 -5.70
CA PRO A 118 -12.42 -24.09 -4.73
C PRO A 118 -12.28 -23.55 -3.31
N ASP A 119 -13.14 -24.05 -2.42
CA ASP A 119 -12.91 -23.96 -1.00
C ASP A 119 -11.58 -24.64 -0.64
N VAL A 120 -10.53 -23.84 -0.54
CA VAL A 120 -9.16 -24.30 -0.30
C VAL A 120 -9.01 -25.00 1.05
N ILE A 121 -9.85 -24.61 2.04
CA ILE A 121 -9.90 -25.27 3.34
C ILE A 121 -10.53 -26.65 3.20
N GLY A 122 -11.72 -26.75 2.61
CA GLY A 122 -12.39 -28.02 2.38
C GLY A 122 -11.58 -28.98 1.52
N GLN A 123 -10.85 -28.47 0.52
CA GLN A 123 -9.91 -29.27 -0.25
C GLN A 123 -8.75 -29.81 0.59
N ALA A 124 -8.12 -28.98 1.42
CA ALA A 124 -7.05 -29.43 2.31
C ALA A 124 -7.56 -30.48 3.31
N VAL A 125 -8.77 -30.28 3.86
CA VAL A 125 -9.43 -31.24 4.74
C VAL A 125 -9.73 -32.56 4.00
N GLY A 126 -10.24 -32.50 2.78
CA GLY A 126 -10.46 -33.67 1.93
C GLY A 126 -9.17 -34.43 1.61
N ASN A 127 -8.02 -33.75 1.63
CA ASN A 127 -6.69 -34.32 1.44
C ASN A 127 -6.01 -34.76 2.75
N GLY A 128 -6.71 -34.71 3.89
CA GLY A 128 -6.26 -35.27 5.16
C GLY A 128 -5.73 -34.26 6.19
N SER A 129 -5.78 -32.95 5.91
CA SER A 129 -5.51 -31.92 6.93
C SER A 129 -6.66 -31.82 7.93
N THR A 130 -6.38 -31.36 9.15
CA THR A 130 -7.46 -30.88 10.04
C THR A 130 -7.92 -29.49 9.58
N PRO A 131 -9.17 -29.07 9.86
CA PRO A 131 -9.63 -27.71 9.55
C PRO A 131 -8.72 -26.62 10.16
N GLN A 132 -8.24 -26.85 11.39
CA GLN A 132 -7.35 -25.92 12.09
C GLN A 132 -5.98 -25.81 11.41
N ASP A 133 -5.39 -26.93 10.98
CA ASP A 133 -4.09 -26.91 10.29
C ASP A 133 -4.20 -26.26 8.91
N ALA A 134 -5.30 -26.53 8.18
CA ALA A 134 -5.58 -25.90 6.90
C ALA A 134 -5.74 -24.38 7.04
N TYR A 135 -6.54 -23.93 8.01
CA TYR A 135 -6.69 -22.51 8.33
C TYR A 135 -5.34 -21.86 8.66
N ALA A 136 -4.59 -22.46 9.58
CA ALA A 136 -3.29 -21.92 10.00
C ALA A 136 -2.31 -21.84 8.81
N PHE A 137 -2.32 -22.82 7.92
CA PHE A 137 -1.51 -22.79 6.70
C PHE A 137 -1.87 -21.60 5.81
N TYR A 138 -3.14 -21.46 5.39
CA TYR A 138 -3.52 -20.39 4.47
C TYR A 138 -3.36 -18.99 5.07
N ARG A 139 -3.61 -18.83 6.38
CA ARG A 139 -3.36 -17.57 7.09
C ARG A 139 -1.87 -17.21 7.10
N ASN A 140 -0.99 -18.18 7.36
CA ASN A 140 0.46 -17.97 7.28
C ASN A 140 0.93 -17.67 5.85
N VAL A 141 0.35 -18.32 4.82
CA VAL A 141 0.67 -18.03 3.41
C VAL A 141 0.24 -16.61 3.04
N SER A 142 -0.92 -16.15 3.52
CA SER A 142 -1.35 -14.76 3.34
C SER A 142 -0.40 -13.75 3.99
N GLU A 143 0.09 -14.00 5.21
CA GLU A 143 1.12 -13.15 5.82
C GLU A 143 2.45 -13.24 5.07
N LYS A 144 2.82 -14.41 4.54
CA LYS A 144 4.03 -14.58 3.73
C LYS A 144 3.98 -13.76 2.45
N SER A 145 2.82 -13.65 1.81
CA SER A 145 2.62 -12.74 0.67
C SER A 145 2.97 -11.29 1.04
N ARG A 146 2.58 -10.85 2.24
CA ARG A 146 2.82 -9.48 2.72
C ARG A 146 4.28 -9.25 3.12
N GLU A 147 5.00 -10.28 3.55
CA GLU A 147 6.45 -10.20 3.75
C GLU A 147 7.20 -9.98 2.43
N ILE A 148 6.76 -10.64 1.35
CA ILE A 148 7.35 -10.51 -0.01
C ILE A 148 6.92 -9.20 -0.67
N ASN A 149 5.72 -8.71 -0.34
CA ASN A 149 5.12 -7.50 -0.89
C ASN A 149 4.75 -6.55 0.25
N PRO A 150 5.70 -5.79 0.83
CA PRO A 150 5.44 -4.95 2.01
C PRO A 150 4.35 -3.88 1.82
N TRP A 151 4.04 -3.52 0.57
CA TRP A 151 2.91 -2.63 0.24
C TRP A 151 1.54 -3.27 0.41
N GLN A 152 1.44 -4.61 0.57
CA GLN A 152 0.18 -5.30 0.84
C GLN A 152 -0.26 -5.11 2.29
N ALA A 153 -1.30 -4.29 2.48
CA ALA A 153 -1.94 -4.06 3.77
C ALA A 153 -2.72 -5.28 4.26
N TYR A 154 -3.29 -6.08 3.34
CA TYR A 154 -4.10 -7.24 3.69
C TYR A 154 -4.09 -8.27 2.58
N VAL A 155 -4.08 -9.55 2.98
CA VAL A 155 -4.27 -10.70 2.09
C VAL A 155 -5.11 -11.75 2.81
N ASN A 156 -6.10 -12.31 2.11
CA ASN A 156 -6.84 -13.49 2.56
C ASN A 156 -7.15 -14.41 1.37
N PHE A 157 -6.68 -15.66 1.48
CA PHE A 157 -6.79 -16.68 0.44
C PHE A 157 -7.97 -17.64 0.58
N HIS A 158 -8.73 -17.57 1.69
CA HIS A 158 -9.57 -18.71 2.09
C HIS A 158 -11.02 -18.37 2.42
N ASN A 159 -11.38 -17.10 2.59
CA ASN A 159 -12.76 -16.70 2.81
C ASN A 159 -13.41 -16.17 1.52
N PHE A 160 -14.67 -16.55 1.30
CA PHE A 160 -15.54 -15.94 0.30
C PHE A 160 -16.23 -14.70 0.87
N GLY A 161 -16.68 -13.80 -0.01
CA GLY A 161 -17.55 -12.69 0.38
C GLY A 161 -17.51 -11.49 -0.57
N TYR A 162 -17.74 -10.30 -0.02
CA TYR A 162 -17.78 -9.04 -0.77
C TYR A 162 -17.17 -7.84 -0.03
N GLY A 163 -16.68 -6.86 -0.79
CA GLY A 163 -16.20 -5.58 -0.29
C GLY A 163 -17.28 -4.50 -0.30
N VAL A 164 -17.24 -3.59 0.67
CA VAL A 164 -18.09 -2.39 0.71
C VAL A 164 -17.18 -1.16 0.80
N ALA A 165 -17.26 -0.28 -0.21
CA ALA A 165 -16.54 1.00 -0.23
C ALA A 165 -17.52 2.15 0.01
N THR A 166 -17.34 2.87 1.12
CA THR A 166 -18.16 4.02 1.50
C THR A 166 -17.34 5.29 1.33
N PHE A 167 -17.72 6.10 0.34
CA PHE A 167 -17.06 7.37 0.05
C PHE A 167 -17.78 8.53 0.74
N THR A 168 -17.03 9.35 1.46
CA THR A 168 -17.46 10.67 1.92
C THR A 168 -16.56 11.74 1.30
N ARG A 169 -16.76 13.01 1.66
CA ARG A 169 -15.82 14.07 1.24
C ARG A 169 -14.47 13.96 1.95
N ASP A 170 -14.47 13.46 3.18
CA ASP A 170 -13.31 13.56 4.07
C ASP A 170 -12.55 12.24 4.19
N GLU A 171 -13.19 11.11 3.88
CA GLU A 171 -12.58 9.78 3.94
C GLU A 171 -13.26 8.78 3.00
N LEU A 172 -12.52 7.72 2.68
CA LEU A 172 -13.02 6.46 2.15
C LEU A 172 -12.89 5.40 3.23
N VAL A 173 -13.98 4.68 3.50
CA VAL A 173 -13.96 3.48 4.33
C VAL A 173 -14.19 2.26 3.45
N VAL A 174 -13.26 1.30 3.46
CA VAL A 174 -13.41 0.00 2.79
C VAL A 174 -13.53 -1.09 3.84
N GLU A 175 -14.56 -1.93 3.71
CA GLU A 175 -14.80 -3.09 4.57
C GLU A 175 -14.79 -4.36 3.74
N TYR A 176 -13.96 -5.34 4.10
CA TYR A 176 -13.99 -6.68 3.53
C TYR A 176 -14.84 -7.59 4.41
N LYS A 177 -15.83 -8.25 3.84
CA LYS A 177 -16.80 -9.06 4.57
C LYS A 177 -16.81 -10.47 4.04
N ALA A 178 -16.48 -11.42 4.91
CA ALA A 178 -16.63 -12.83 4.65
C ALA A 178 -18.10 -13.25 4.77
N ILE A 179 -18.52 -14.26 4.02
CA ILE A 179 -19.82 -14.90 4.17
C ILE A 179 -19.66 -16.41 4.01
N ASP A 180 -20.45 -17.19 4.75
CA ASP A 180 -20.56 -18.62 4.49
C ASP A 180 -21.43 -18.84 3.25
N VAL A 181 -20.81 -19.28 2.17
CA VAL A 181 -21.47 -19.51 0.88
C VAL A 181 -22.24 -20.82 0.82
N HIS A 182 -22.15 -21.62 1.88
CA HIS A 182 -22.85 -22.88 2.03
C HIS A 182 -24.07 -22.79 2.97
N ASP A 183 -24.31 -21.62 3.56
CA ASP A 183 -25.47 -21.33 4.40
C ASP A 183 -26.26 -20.12 3.85
N ASP A 184 -27.45 -20.39 3.30
CA ASP A 184 -28.36 -19.38 2.75
C ASP A 184 -28.81 -18.33 3.80
N GLY A 185 -28.66 -18.62 5.09
CA GLY A 185 -28.97 -17.73 6.21
C GLY A 185 -27.76 -17.00 6.81
N ALA A 186 -26.57 -17.13 6.21
CA ALA A 186 -25.34 -16.60 6.78
C ALA A 186 -25.32 -15.08 6.88
N ASP A 187 -24.97 -14.58 8.06
CA ASP A 187 -24.63 -13.17 8.26
C ASP A 187 -23.16 -12.92 7.88
N PRO A 188 -22.85 -11.79 7.21
CA PRO A 188 -21.49 -11.45 6.84
C PRO A 188 -20.63 -11.11 8.08
N THR A 189 -19.40 -11.62 8.09
CA THR A 189 -18.39 -11.34 9.13
C THR A 189 -17.34 -10.36 8.59
N LEU A 190 -17.03 -9.31 9.34
CA LEU A 190 -15.98 -8.36 8.93
C LEU A 190 -14.61 -9.04 9.03
N LEU A 191 -13.81 -8.91 7.97
CA LEU A 191 -12.44 -9.42 7.88
C LEU A 191 -11.42 -8.31 8.17
N ALA A 192 -11.58 -7.17 7.50
CA ALA A 192 -10.73 -6.01 7.63
C ALA A 192 -11.51 -4.73 7.34
N ARG A 193 -11.11 -3.64 8.00
CA ARG A 193 -11.56 -2.28 7.69
C ARG A 193 -10.37 -1.38 7.41
N PHE A 194 -10.45 -0.63 6.32
CA PHE A 194 -9.47 0.38 5.92
C PHE A 194 -10.14 1.74 5.98
N VAL A 195 -9.52 2.71 6.65
CA VAL A 195 -9.99 4.10 6.66
C VAL A 195 -8.92 4.98 6.06
N LEU A 196 -9.22 5.55 4.90
CA LEU A 196 -8.32 6.38 4.11
C LEU A 196 -8.79 7.85 4.14
N PRO A 197 -8.09 8.74 4.85
CA PRO A 197 -8.39 10.16 4.83
C PRO A 197 -8.17 10.78 3.45
N SER A 198 -9.00 11.75 3.09
CA SER A 198 -8.82 12.53 1.86
C SER A 198 -7.52 13.33 1.91
N GLY A 199 -6.71 13.22 0.86
CA GLY A 199 -5.52 14.04 0.61
C GLY A 199 -4.26 13.59 1.35
N ASP A 200 -4.36 12.56 2.18
CA ASP A 200 -3.21 11.97 2.87
C ASP A 200 -3.23 10.44 2.72
N PRO A 201 -2.63 9.90 1.63
CA PRO A 201 -2.57 8.47 1.44
C PRO A 201 -1.70 7.78 2.51
N CYS A 202 -0.81 8.50 3.20
CA CYS A 202 0.03 7.91 4.24
C CYS A 202 -0.72 7.66 5.55
N ALA A 203 -1.90 8.25 5.73
CA ALA A 203 -2.69 8.17 6.95
C ALA A 203 -3.71 7.02 6.97
N MET A 204 -3.67 6.09 5.99
CA MET A 204 -4.60 4.96 5.99
C MET A 204 -4.42 4.10 7.24
N SER A 205 -5.50 3.91 8.00
CA SER A 205 -5.53 2.95 9.11
C SER A 205 -6.10 1.62 8.66
N VAL A 206 -5.69 0.54 9.34
CA VAL A 206 -6.17 -0.82 9.09
C VAL A 206 -6.59 -1.45 10.42
N GLU A 207 -7.84 -1.88 10.49
CA GLU A 207 -8.38 -2.72 11.57
C GLU A 207 -8.53 -4.16 11.04
N TYR A 208 -7.97 -5.13 11.75
CA TYR A 208 -8.11 -6.54 11.44
C TYR A 208 -9.09 -7.20 12.42
N PHE A 209 -9.89 -8.14 11.91
CA PHE A 209 -10.86 -8.92 12.68
C PHE A 209 -10.55 -10.41 12.56
N ASP A 210 -11.13 -11.21 13.46
CA ASP A 210 -10.93 -12.67 13.43
C ASP A 210 -11.54 -13.26 12.16
N GLU A 211 -10.69 -13.92 11.36
CA GLU A 211 -11.11 -14.56 10.12
C GLU A 211 -11.89 -15.86 10.41
N PRO A 212 -13.15 -15.99 9.90
CA PRO A 212 -14.01 -17.13 10.22
C PRO A 212 -13.59 -18.41 9.49
N LEU A 213 -13.94 -19.55 10.06
CA LEU A 213 -13.69 -20.88 9.49
C LEU A 213 -15.02 -21.61 9.23
N TYR A 214 -15.56 -21.47 8.02
CA TYR A 214 -16.88 -22.01 7.66
C TYR A 214 -16.87 -23.53 7.36
N ASN A 215 -15.77 -24.06 6.81
CA ASN A 215 -15.72 -25.42 6.25
C ASN A 215 -15.28 -26.51 7.25
N GLY A 216 -16.21 -26.89 8.13
CA GLY A 216 -16.13 -28.15 8.89
C GLY A 216 -15.50 -28.07 10.28
N ALA A 217 -15.28 -26.87 10.81
CA ALA A 217 -14.82 -26.71 12.17
C ALA A 217 -15.99 -26.74 13.17
N THR A 218 -15.92 -27.61 14.18
CA THR A 218 -16.88 -27.64 15.29
C THR A 218 -16.63 -26.55 16.34
N ALA A 219 -15.57 -25.76 16.15
CA ALA A 219 -15.13 -24.69 17.04
C ALA A 219 -14.46 -23.58 16.22
N ALA A 220 -14.47 -22.35 16.74
CA ALA A 220 -13.73 -21.23 16.15
C ALA A 220 -12.24 -21.59 15.97
N PRO A 221 -11.57 -21.10 14.91
CA PRO A 221 -10.15 -21.34 14.72
C PRO A 221 -9.35 -20.69 15.85
N THR A 222 -8.19 -21.25 16.17
CA THR A 222 -7.18 -20.51 16.94
C THR A 222 -6.68 -19.37 16.05
N PRO A 223 -6.85 -18.09 16.42
CA PRO A 223 -6.46 -16.99 15.55
C PRO A 223 -4.95 -17.00 15.30
N VAL A 224 -4.56 -16.84 14.03
CA VAL A 224 -3.19 -16.51 13.66
C VAL A 224 -3.15 -15.00 13.39
N PRO A 225 -2.38 -14.24 14.18
CA PRO A 225 -2.47 -12.78 14.16
C PRO A 225 -1.96 -12.20 12.85
N HIS A 226 -2.58 -11.12 12.41
CA HIS A 226 -2.07 -10.31 11.30
C HIS A 226 -0.79 -9.59 11.70
N LEU A 227 0.18 -9.53 10.78
CA LEU A 227 1.33 -8.67 10.96
C LEU A 227 0.87 -7.20 10.93
N PRO A 228 1.35 -6.35 11.86
CA PRO A 228 1.10 -4.92 11.81
C PRO A 228 1.55 -4.35 10.47
N TRP A 229 0.82 -3.35 9.99
CA TRP A 229 1.12 -2.70 8.72
C TRP A 229 1.03 -1.20 8.87
N GLN A 230 1.88 -0.52 8.13
CA GLN A 230 1.84 0.93 7.97
C GLN A 230 2.03 1.23 6.49
N ALA A 231 1.44 2.32 6.03
CA ALA A 231 1.66 2.79 4.68
C ALA A 231 3.16 2.96 4.40
N PRO A 232 3.68 2.49 3.26
CA PRO A 232 5.10 2.58 2.90
C PRO A 232 5.46 4.00 2.48
N CYS A 233 5.18 4.98 3.34
CA CYS A 233 5.55 6.37 3.14
C CYS A 233 6.91 6.64 3.80
N GLN A 234 7.65 7.57 3.19
CA GLN A 234 8.83 8.14 3.85
C GLN A 234 8.43 8.66 5.23
N ALA A 235 9.15 8.23 6.26
CA ALA A 235 9.03 8.88 7.56
C ALA A 235 9.32 10.37 7.35
N VAL A 236 8.36 11.23 7.66
CA VAL A 236 8.58 12.68 7.66
C VAL A 236 9.78 12.92 8.56
N GLN A 237 10.93 13.24 7.97
CA GLN A 237 12.07 13.72 8.75
C GLN A 237 11.54 14.95 9.49
N PRO A 238 11.52 14.96 10.84
CA PRO A 238 11.20 16.19 11.55
C PRO A 238 12.14 17.26 11.01
N PRO A 239 11.65 18.49 10.74
CA PRO A 239 12.47 19.54 10.15
C PRO A 239 13.76 19.61 10.95
N THR A 240 14.90 19.41 10.29
CA THR A 240 16.21 19.54 10.90
C THR A 240 16.24 20.95 11.46
N THR A 241 16.11 21.08 12.78
CA THR A 241 16.43 22.32 13.45
C THR A 241 17.92 22.50 13.26
N THR A 242 18.30 23.17 12.18
CA THR A 242 19.61 23.77 12.04
C THR A 242 19.68 24.79 13.16
N THR A 243 20.17 24.37 14.32
CA THR A 243 20.58 25.29 15.36
C THR A 243 21.75 26.06 14.77
N THR A 244 21.47 27.21 14.17
CA THR A 244 22.48 28.21 13.90
C THR A 244 23.01 28.60 15.27
N ALA A 245 24.14 28.01 15.65
CA ALA A 245 24.86 28.40 16.84
C ALA A 245 25.36 29.82 16.60
N ASP A 246 24.55 30.80 17.00
CA ASP A 246 24.92 32.19 17.02
C ASP A 246 26.01 32.32 18.08
N THR A 247 27.26 32.31 17.63
CA THR A 247 28.41 32.39 18.52
C THR A 247 28.61 33.87 18.83
N THR A 248 27.77 34.40 19.73
CA THR A 248 28.03 35.70 20.34
C THR A 248 29.32 35.59 21.14
N THR A 249 30.40 36.05 20.52
CA THR A 249 31.71 36.17 21.15
C THR A 249 31.67 37.41 22.02
N THR A 250 31.47 37.23 23.33
CA THR A 250 31.56 38.32 24.31
C THR A 250 33.03 38.67 24.50
N THR A 251 33.53 39.64 23.74
CA THR A 251 34.89 40.16 23.90
C THR A 251 34.92 41.12 25.10
N ALA A 252 35.62 40.74 26.16
CA ALA A 252 35.92 41.64 27.27
C ALA A 252 36.84 42.78 26.80
N ALA A 253 36.50 44.02 27.16
CA ALA A 253 37.20 45.22 26.76
C ALA A 253 38.60 45.34 27.41
N PRO A 254 39.67 45.61 26.64
CA PRO A 254 40.90 46.19 27.17
C PRO A 254 40.81 47.72 27.18
N GLY A 255 41.43 48.32 28.21
CA GLY A 255 41.50 49.75 28.44
C GLY A 255 42.09 50.55 27.29
N GLY A 256 41.64 51.81 27.18
CA GLY A 256 41.94 52.69 26.06
C GLY A 256 43.40 53.13 25.95
N THR A 257 43.77 53.55 24.74
CA THR A 257 44.69 54.65 24.47
C THR A 257 44.45 55.13 23.03
N ALA A 258 44.71 56.42 22.82
CA ALA A 258 44.11 57.24 21.79
C ALA A 258 44.88 57.31 20.46
N ALA A 259 44.14 57.78 19.43
CA ALA A 259 44.57 58.53 18.24
C ALA A 259 45.25 57.71 17.12
N GLN A 260 45.09 57.94 15.82
CA GLN A 260 44.80 59.10 14.95
C GLN A 260 44.17 58.58 13.60
N PRO A 261 43.70 59.45 12.68
CA PRO A 261 42.78 59.12 11.59
C PRO A 261 43.48 58.64 10.30
N VAL A 262 42.70 58.28 9.27
CA VAL A 262 42.73 58.88 7.90
C VAL A 262 42.26 57.89 6.79
N THR A 263 41.39 58.45 5.93
CA THR A 263 41.04 58.19 4.51
C THR A 263 40.24 56.96 4.05
N ALA A 264 39.16 57.32 3.35
CA ALA A 264 38.37 56.54 2.41
C ALA A 264 39.10 56.26 1.08
N ASN A 265 38.68 55.21 0.38
CA ASN A 265 38.13 55.35 -0.99
C ASN A 265 37.37 54.09 -1.45
N PRO A 266 36.32 54.22 -2.29
CA PRO A 266 35.50 53.13 -2.81
C PRO A 266 35.87 52.76 -4.27
N SER A 267 35.53 51.53 -4.69
CA SER A 267 35.31 51.14 -6.10
C SER A 267 34.68 49.74 -6.11
N PHE A 268 33.42 49.54 -6.52
CA PHE A 268 32.85 49.39 -7.88
C PHE A 268 33.26 48.11 -8.64
N THR A 269 32.27 47.22 -8.76
CA THR A 269 31.85 46.34 -9.87
C THR A 269 32.88 45.62 -10.75
N GLY A 270 32.67 44.31 -10.85
CA GLY A 270 32.76 43.50 -12.06
C GLY A 270 31.65 42.47 -12.02
#